data_AF-A0A9D2GUL4-F1
#
_entry.id   AF-A0A9D2GUL4-F1
#
_cell.length_a   1.000
_cell.length_b   1.000
_cell.length_c   1.000
_cell.angle_alpha   90.00
_cell.angle_beta   90.00
_cell.angle_gamma   90.00
#
_symmetry.space_group_name_H-M   'P 1'
#
loop_
_entity.id
_entity.type
_entity.pdbx_description
1 polymer ?
#
loop_
_entity_poly.entity_id
_entity_poly.type
_entity_poly.pdbx_seq_one_letter_code
_entity_poly.pdbx_strand_id
1 'polypeptide(L)'
;MITLSISKDITAGYTEMYVPFERLASITSKYNYSPSSFREGYRKQDNVINLGNTLMFDFDDGSISIDEMVGFLNDNGVTAFLSTTKSHNKDKHGKVCERYRVIVPLSDKINLPVNKFGDFYMFVARVLQFAEHLDKVCRDSARFFYPNPAQEVHLIKTGYVLDTEILIKNFKIYMENNQQEEKKDEVRKAAAHYENKKTKDSDKLCKNEVPVETMVELKNGEVRPLSSFSYLQVGDSVPCRCLNPNHEDKHPSAFISRSSHEIGGLKVQCSGCGYTVYSPVK
;
A
#
# COMPACT_ATOMS: atom_id res chain seq x y z
N MET A 1 -31.55 20.70 -8.61
CA MET A 1 -32.29 19.75 -7.74
C MET A 1 -31.31 18.73 -7.21
N ILE A 2 -31.47 18.30 -5.96
CA ILE A 2 -30.64 17.25 -5.34
C ILE A 2 -31.40 15.94 -5.30
N THR A 3 -30.72 14.84 -5.52
CA THR A 3 -31.29 13.49 -5.48
C THR A 3 -30.78 12.74 -4.26
N LEU A 4 -31.68 12.36 -3.35
CA LEU A 4 -31.39 11.53 -2.19
C LEU A 4 -32.27 10.28 -2.20
N SER A 5 -31.82 9.18 -1.60
CA SER A 5 -32.75 8.11 -1.19
C SER A 5 -33.06 8.20 0.28
N ILE A 6 -34.35 8.11 0.64
CA ILE A 6 -34.83 8.30 2.00
C ILE A 6 -35.65 7.12 2.51
N SER A 7 -35.58 6.84 3.82
CA SER A 7 -36.40 5.84 4.50
C SER A 7 -36.65 6.20 5.97
N LYS A 8 -37.66 5.58 6.59
CA LYS A 8 -37.82 5.53 8.06
C LYS A 8 -37.08 4.34 8.68
N ASP A 9 -36.87 3.29 7.90
CA ASP A 9 -36.08 2.12 8.30
C ASP A 9 -34.61 2.31 7.95
N ILE A 10 -33.72 1.59 8.65
CA ILE A 10 -32.27 1.70 8.44
C ILE A 10 -31.77 0.89 7.23
N THR A 11 -32.56 -0.05 6.74
CA THR A 11 -32.15 -1.02 5.70
C THR A 11 -33.11 -1.05 4.51
N ALA A 12 -34.42 -1.04 4.73
CA ALA A 12 -35.43 -1.22 3.68
C ALA A 12 -36.25 0.05 3.43
N GLY A 13 -37.10 0.03 2.40
CA GLY A 13 -38.06 1.11 2.11
C GLY A 13 -37.42 2.40 1.60
N TYR A 14 -36.19 2.35 1.10
CA TYR A 14 -35.54 3.53 0.51
C TYR A 14 -36.21 3.92 -0.80
N THR A 15 -36.58 5.19 -0.91
CA THR A 15 -37.19 5.77 -2.12
C THR A 15 -36.40 6.99 -2.57
N GLU A 16 -36.18 7.13 -3.88
CA GLU A 16 -35.50 8.29 -4.46
C GLU A 16 -36.41 9.52 -4.37
N MET A 17 -35.84 10.64 -3.95
CA MET A 17 -36.52 11.92 -3.82
C MET A 17 -35.68 13.03 -4.42
N TYR A 18 -36.35 13.91 -5.16
CA TYR A 18 -35.76 15.10 -5.77
C TYR A 18 -36.11 16.30 -4.90
N VAL A 19 -35.09 16.89 -4.28
CA VAL A 19 -35.21 17.89 -3.22
C VAL A 19 -34.55 19.20 -3.67
N PRO A 20 -35.23 20.35 -3.61
CA PRO A 20 -34.55 21.64 -3.73
C PRO A 20 -33.50 21.80 -2.63
N PHE A 21 -32.34 22.39 -2.92
CA PHE A 21 -31.23 22.50 -1.97
C PHE A 21 -31.65 23.17 -0.66
N GLU A 22 -32.48 24.20 -0.74
CA GLU A 22 -33.08 24.95 0.36
C GLU A 22 -33.98 24.12 1.27
N ARG A 23 -34.45 22.97 0.78
CA ARG A 23 -35.37 22.08 1.49
C ARG A 23 -34.67 20.90 2.15
N LEU A 24 -33.34 20.77 2.03
CA LEU A 24 -32.59 19.66 2.63
C LEU A 24 -32.85 19.51 4.14
N ALA A 25 -32.93 20.60 4.90
CA ALA A 25 -33.23 20.57 6.33
C ALA A 25 -34.55 19.85 6.66
N SER A 26 -35.56 19.93 5.78
CA SER A 26 -36.84 19.23 5.99
C SER A 26 -36.73 17.71 5.83
N ILE A 27 -35.73 17.25 5.08
CA ILE A 27 -35.46 15.84 4.84
C ILE A 27 -34.55 15.28 5.92
N THR A 28 -33.42 15.95 6.17
CA THR A 28 -32.40 15.52 7.15
C THR A 28 -32.88 15.57 8.59
N SER A 29 -34.00 16.24 8.88
CA SER A 29 -34.66 16.21 10.19
C SER A 29 -35.61 15.03 10.38
N LYS A 30 -36.08 14.39 9.30
CA LYS A 30 -37.22 13.47 9.35
C LYS A 30 -36.90 12.04 8.93
N TYR A 31 -35.99 11.85 7.99
CA TYR A 31 -35.75 10.54 7.38
C TYR A 31 -34.29 10.14 7.50
N ASN A 32 -34.04 8.83 7.51
CA ASN A 32 -32.73 8.32 7.13
C ASN A 32 -32.50 8.69 5.66
N TYR A 33 -31.30 9.10 5.31
CA TYR A 33 -30.98 9.54 3.95
C TYR A 33 -29.64 9.00 3.47
N SER A 34 -29.52 8.76 2.17
CA SER A 34 -28.34 8.24 1.49
C SER A 34 -28.11 8.96 0.17
N PRO A 35 -26.85 9.13 -0.28
CA PRO A 35 -26.55 9.75 -1.57
C PRO A 35 -26.80 8.82 -2.77
N SER A 36 -27.02 7.52 -2.54
CA SER A 36 -27.20 6.50 -3.60
C SER A 36 -28.63 5.98 -3.64
N SER A 37 -29.03 5.44 -4.78
CA SER A 37 -30.32 4.75 -4.95
C SER A 37 -30.16 3.23 -4.94
N PHE A 38 -31.21 2.54 -4.48
CA PHE A 38 -31.16 1.11 -4.21
C PHE A 38 -32.23 0.32 -4.97
N ARG A 39 -31.85 -0.85 -5.48
CA ARG A 39 -32.77 -1.84 -6.03
C ARG A 39 -33.79 -2.24 -4.96
N GLU A 40 -35.06 -2.18 -5.33
CA GLU A 40 -36.20 -2.56 -4.46
C GLU A 40 -36.20 -1.83 -3.10
N GLY A 41 -35.56 -0.66 -3.02
CA GLY A 41 -35.46 0.11 -1.78
C GLY A 41 -34.68 -0.57 -0.66
N TYR A 42 -33.87 -1.59 -0.95
CA TYR A 42 -33.06 -2.31 0.04
C TYR A 42 -31.60 -1.85 0.01
N ARG A 43 -31.20 -1.11 1.04
CA ARG A 43 -29.87 -0.52 1.20
C ARG A 43 -28.81 -1.59 1.47
N LYS A 44 -28.10 -1.95 0.42
CA LYS A 44 -26.87 -2.75 0.43
C LYS A 44 -26.01 -2.29 -0.74
N GLN A 45 -24.69 -2.38 -0.61
CA GLN A 45 -23.75 -2.00 -1.67
C GLN A 45 -24.06 -2.71 -3.01
N ASP A 46 -24.33 -4.02 -2.97
CA ASP A 46 -24.70 -4.81 -4.16
C ASP A 46 -26.03 -4.35 -4.82
N ASN A 47 -26.87 -3.66 -4.05
CA ASN A 47 -28.15 -3.14 -4.51
C ASN A 47 -28.05 -1.69 -4.98
N VAL A 48 -26.90 -1.04 -4.92
CA VAL A 48 -26.73 0.32 -5.45
C VAL A 48 -26.93 0.29 -6.96
N ILE A 49 -27.94 1.01 -7.44
CA ILE A 49 -28.28 1.12 -8.87
C ILE A 49 -27.80 2.43 -9.49
N ASN A 50 -27.75 3.51 -8.69
CA ASN A 50 -27.32 4.83 -9.12
C ASN A 50 -26.54 5.51 -8.00
N LEU A 51 -25.43 6.15 -8.35
CA LEU A 51 -24.78 7.13 -7.49
C LEU A 51 -25.44 8.50 -7.79
N GLY A 52 -25.92 9.18 -6.75
CA GLY A 52 -26.64 10.44 -6.89
C GLY A 52 -25.75 11.61 -7.33
N ASN A 53 -26.31 12.82 -7.24
CA ASN A 53 -25.60 14.08 -7.55
C ASN A 53 -25.19 14.83 -6.28
N THR A 54 -24.85 14.10 -5.22
CA THR A 54 -24.35 14.67 -3.96
C THR A 54 -23.29 13.79 -3.35
N LEU A 55 -22.30 14.42 -2.72
CA LEU A 55 -21.39 13.78 -1.78
C LEU A 55 -21.73 14.23 -0.36
N MET A 56 -21.62 13.31 0.60
CA MET A 56 -21.98 13.55 2.00
C MET A 56 -20.82 13.14 2.89
N PHE A 57 -20.22 14.13 3.55
CA PHE A 57 -19.05 13.97 4.41
C PHE A 57 -19.48 14.00 5.88
N ASP A 58 -19.02 13.01 6.66
CA ASP A 58 -19.36 12.82 8.08
C ASP A 58 -18.16 13.24 8.94
N PHE A 59 -18.32 14.30 9.72
CA PHE A 59 -17.30 14.84 10.63
C PHE A 59 -17.71 14.46 12.06
N ASP A 60 -17.05 13.46 12.64
CA ASP A 60 -17.44 12.84 13.92
C ASP A 60 -16.39 13.00 15.04
N ASP A 61 -15.21 13.54 14.70
CA ASP A 61 -14.06 13.62 15.59
C ASP A 61 -13.76 15.02 16.12
N GLY A 62 -14.45 16.07 15.66
CA GLY A 62 -14.20 17.44 16.11
C GLY A 62 -12.82 17.99 15.76
N SER A 63 -12.17 17.48 14.71
CA SER A 63 -10.89 18.00 14.21
C SER A 63 -11.00 19.35 13.52
N ILE A 64 -12.21 19.77 13.14
CA ILE A 64 -12.52 21.06 12.54
C ILE A 64 -13.89 21.53 13.03
N SER A 65 -13.98 22.77 13.51
CA SER A 65 -15.25 23.33 13.99
C SER A 65 -16.21 23.66 12.85
N ILE A 66 -17.49 23.82 13.19
CA ILE A 66 -18.54 24.25 12.24
C ILE A 66 -18.20 25.62 11.65
N ASP A 67 -17.78 26.57 12.49
CA ASP A 67 -17.45 27.94 12.05
C ASP A 67 -16.27 27.95 11.07
N GLU A 68 -15.20 27.19 11.38
CA GLU A 68 -14.05 27.04 10.47
C GLU A 68 -14.47 26.41 9.14
N MET A 69 -15.31 25.37 9.17
CA MET A 69 -15.82 24.71 7.97
C MET A 69 -16.69 25.65 7.13
N VAL A 70 -17.60 26.39 7.77
CA VAL A 70 -18.46 27.38 7.10
C VAL A 70 -17.61 28.49 6.48
N GLY A 71 -16.61 29.00 7.19
CA GLY A 71 -15.65 29.97 6.66
C GLY A 71 -14.92 29.43 5.42
N PHE A 72 -14.32 28.24 5.54
CA PHE A 72 -13.61 27.57 4.44
C PHE A 72 -14.49 27.40 3.20
N LEU A 73 -15.72 26.91 3.36
CA LEU A 73 -16.66 26.71 2.26
C LEU A 73 -17.03 28.03 1.57
N ASN A 74 -17.26 29.10 2.32
CA ASN A 74 -17.54 30.42 1.75
C ASN A 74 -16.32 30.98 1.00
N ASP A 75 -15.15 30.95 1.61
CA ASP A 75 -13.91 31.52 1.06
C ASP A 75 -13.47 30.80 -0.22
N ASN A 76 -13.73 29.49 -0.31
CA ASN A 76 -13.41 28.67 -1.48
C ASN A 76 -14.58 28.56 -2.47
N GLY A 77 -15.68 29.29 -2.26
CA GLY A 77 -16.78 29.33 -3.19
C GLY A 77 -17.56 28.01 -3.30
N VAL A 78 -17.57 27.14 -2.29
CA VAL A 78 -18.19 25.81 -2.37
C VAL A 78 -19.62 25.84 -1.84
N THR A 79 -20.61 25.64 -2.72
CA THR A 79 -22.01 25.48 -2.30
C THR A 79 -22.16 24.19 -1.50
N ALA A 80 -22.73 24.26 -0.29
CA ALA A 80 -22.84 23.12 0.61
C ALA A 80 -23.94 23.31 1.68
N PHE A 81 -24.49 22.21 2.15
CA PHE A 81 -25.42 22.17 3.28
C PHE A 81 -24.76 21.46 4.45
N LEU A 82 -24.66 22.14 5.58
CA LEU A 82 -24.13 21.56 6.82
C LEU A 82 -25.28 21.33 7.80
N SER A 83 -25.26 20.18 8.49
CA SER A 83 -26.19 19.91 9.58
C SER A 83 -25.55 19.13 10.73
N THR A 84 -25.93 19.47 11.97
CA THR A 84 -25.42 18.75 13.14
C THR A 84 -26.07 17.38 13.30
N THR A 85 -25.29 16.42 13.80
CA THR A 85 -25.79 15.07 14.10
C THR A 85 -26.46 15.02 15.47
N LYS A 86 -27.18 13.93 15.77
CA LYS A 86 -27.77 13.72 17.12
C LYS A 86 -26.74 13.70 18.26
N SER A 87 -25.46 13.45 17.94
CA SER A 87 -24.36 13.34 18.90
C SER A 87 -23.51 14.61 18.99
N HIS A 88 -23.88 15.67 18.26
CA HIS A 88 -23.22 16.98 18.34
C HIS A 88 -23.17 17.47 19.80
N ASN A 89 -21.97 17.80 20.28
CA ASN A 89 -21.70 18.26 21.64
C ASN A 89 -22.21 17.33 22.76
N LYS A 90 -22.30 16.02 22.46
CA LYS A 90 -22.58 14.97 23.46
C LYS A 90 -21.34 14.13 23.70
N ASP A 91 -21.23 13.58 24.90
CA ASP A 91 -20.18 12.59 25.18
C ASP A 91 -20.43 11.32 24.37
N LYS A 92 -19.42 10.94 23.58
CA LYS A 92 -19.35 9.67 22.87
C LYS A 92 -17.91 9.16 23.04
N HIS A 93 -17.78 8.06 23.78
CA HIS A 93 -16.49 7.44 24.11
C HIS A 93 -15.48 8.40 24.80
N GLY A 94 -15.95 9.27 25.69
CA GLY A 94 -15.12 10.21 26.44
C GLY A 94 -14.73 11.46 25.67
N LYS A 95 -15.34 11.71 24.51
CA LYS A 95 -15.08 12.89 23.67
C LYS A 95 -16.37 13.67 23.43
N VAL A 96 -16.40 14.90 23.94
CA VAL A 96 -17.41 15.91 23.63
C VAL A 96 -16.83 16.81 22.55
N CYS A 97 -17.48 16.85 21.39
CA CYS A 97 -17.05 17.69 20.28
C CYS A 97 -18.20 17.96 19.32
N GLU A 98 -17.98 18.90 18.41
CA GLU A 98 -18.88 19.16 17.32
C GLU A 98 -18.89 17.99 16.34
N ARG A 99 -20.09 17.56 15.97
CA ARG A 99 -20.31 16.46 15.02
C ARG A 99 -21.36 16.85 14.03
N TYR A 100 -21.01 16.89 12.76
CA TYR A 100 -21.86 17.41 11.71
C TYR A 100 -21.58 16.71 10.39
N ARG A 101 -22.44 16.98 9.42
CA ARG A 101 -22.32 16.47 8.06
C ARG A 101 -22.34 17.60 7.09
N VAL A 102 -21.53 17.48 6.05
CA VAL A 102 -21.50 18.41 4.92
C VAL A 102 -22.01 17.67 3.68
N ILE A 103 -23.11 18.17 3.11
CA ILE A 103 -23.69 17.69 1.86
C ILE A 103 -23.29 18.66 0.76
N VAL A 104 -22.49 18.19 -0.19
CA VAL A 104 -22.00 18.96 -1.33
C VAL A 104 -22.76 18.51 -2.58
N PRO A 105 -23.60 19.37 -3.21
CA PRO A 105 -24.20 19.07 -4.49
C PRO A 105 -23.16 19.06 -5.61
N LEU A 106 -23.43 18.23 -6.61
CA LEU A 106 -22.70 18.15 -7.87
C LEU A 106 -23.63 18.55 -9.02
N SER A 107 -23.05 18.97 -10.15
CA SER A 107 -23.81 19.41 -11.32
C SER A 107 -24.67 18.29 -11.93
N ASP A 108 -24.19 17.05 -11.86
CA ASP A 108 -24.88 15.86 -12.37
C ASP A 108 -24.62 14.61 -11.50
N LYS A 109 -25.34 13.51 -11.76
CA LYS A 109 -25.16 12.20 -11.14
C LYS A 109 -23.74 11.67 -11.40
N ILE A 110 -23.17 10.98 -10.42
CA ILE A 110 -21.85 10.38 -10.54
C ILE A 110 -21.91 9.16 -11.48
N ASN A 111 -21.46 9.34 -12.72
CA ASN A 111 -21.40 8.26 -13.71
C ASN A 111 -20.07 7.48 -13.61
N LEU A 112 -19.90 6.75 -12.51
CA LEU A 112 -18.77 5.85 -12.27
C LEU A 112 -19.26 4.48 -11.83
N PRO A 113 -18.48 3.40 -12.08
CA PRO A 113 -18.73 2.10 -11.46
C PRO A 113 -18.79 2.21 -9.93
N VAL A 114 -19.73 1.51 -9.29
CA VAL A 114 -19.95 1.57 -7.83
C VAL A 114 -18.69 1.25 -7.02
N ASN A 115 -17.87 0.31 -7.50
CA ASN A 115 -16.60 -0.05 -6.84
C ASN A 115 -15.54 1.07 -6.89
N LYS A 116 -15.73 2.13 -7.69
CA LYS A 116 -14.89 3.32 -7.73
C LYS A 116 -15.39 4.47 -6.86
N PHE A 117 -16.58 4.35 -6.29
CA PHE A 117 -17.18 5.42 -5.47
C PHE A 117 -16.27 5.81 -4.30
N GLY A 118 -15.72 4.85 -3.56
CA GLY A 118 -14.87 5.15 -2.40
C GLY A 118 -13.58 5.91 -2.76
N ASP A 119 -12.96 5.56 -3.90
CA ASP A 119 -11.78 6.26 -4.41
C ASP A 119 -12.14 7.68 -4.86
N PHE A 120 -13.25 7.83 -5.58
CA PHE A 120 -13.76 9.12 -6.04
C PHE A 120 -14.14 10.03 -4.87
N TYR A 121 -14.85 9.50 -3.87
CA TYR A 121 -15.21 10.18 -2.63
C TYR A 121 -13.96 10.76 -1.95
N MET A 122 -12.89 9.96 -1.80
CA MET A 122 -11.65 10.43 -1.19
C MET A 122 -10.87 11.40 -2.08
N PHE A 123 -10.94 11.25 -3.40
CA PHE A 123 -10.37 12.22 -4.33
C PHE A 123 -11.02 13.59 -4.13
N VAL A 124 -12.36 13.66 -4.14
CA VAL A 124 -13.08 14.92 -3.91
C VAL A 124 -12.81 15.46 -2.50
N ALA A 125 -12.76 14.60 -1.47
CA ALA A 125 -12.39 15.02 -0.12
C ALA A 125 -10.98 15.65 -0.09
N ARG A 126 -10.02 15.19 -0.89
CA ARG A 126 -8.69 15.82 -0.97
C ARG A 126 -8.74 17.16 -1.71
N VAL A 127 -9.49 17.24 -2.81
CA VAL A 127 -9.70 18.51 -3.54
C VAL A 127 -10.31 19.57 -2.61
N LEU A 128 -11.24 19.16 -1.75
CA LEU A 128 -11.87 20.01 -0.74
C LEU A 128 -11.08 20.14 0.57
N GLN A 129 -9.89 19.55 0.68
CA GLN A 129 -9.07 19.55 1.89
C GLN A 129 -9.76 18.94 3.14
N PHE A 130 -10.80 18.12 2.95
CA PHE A 130 -11.51 17.42 4.01
C PHE A 130 -10.85 16.11 4.42
N ALA A 131 -10.01 15.53 3.55
CA ALA A 131 -9.59 14.14 3.67
C ALA A 131 -8.95 13.75 5.02
N GLU A 132 -8.26 14.68 5.69
CA GLU A 132 -7.61 14.44 6.98
C GLU A 132 -8.59 14.46 8.17
N HIS A 133 -9.76 15.05 7.97
CA HIS A 133 -10.82 15.22 8.98
C HIS A 133 -11.89 14.12 8.94
N LEU A 134 -11.78 13.18 7.99
CA LEU A 134 -12.78 12.14 7.77
C LEU A 134 -12.29 10.79 8.30
N ASP A 135 -13.21 10.04 8.90
CA ASP A 135 -12.96 8.63 9.22
C ASP A 135 -12.72 7.82 7.93
N LYS A 136 -11.73 6.93 7.96
CA LYS A 136 -11.35 6.03 6.86
C LYS A 136 -12.54 5.17 6.38
N VAL A 137 -13.53 4.95 7.23
CA VAL A 137 -14.70 4.10 6.97
C VAL A 137 -15.82 4.82 6.18
N CYS A 138 -15.74 6.14 5.93
CA CYS A 138 -16.81 6.90 5.28
C CYS A 138 -17.00 6.67 3.76
N ARG A 139 -16.41 5.62 3.18
CA ARG A 139 -16.29 5.41 1.72
C ARG A 139 -17.35 4.49 1.10
N ASP A 140 -18.30 4.01 1.90
CA ASP A 140 -19.33 3.07 1.45
C ASP A 140 -20.39 3.75 0.58
N SER A 141 -20.57 3.28 -0.65
CA SER A 141 -21.62 3.74 -1.57
C SER A 141 -23.05 3.54 -1.04
N ALA A 142 -23.27 2.60 -0.11
CA ALA A 142 -24.54 2.36 0.56
C ALA A 142 -24.63 3.02 1.95
N ARG A 143 -23.73 3.97 2.25
CA ARG A 143 -23.77 4.74 3.49
C ARG A 143 -25.09 5.50 3.58
N PHE A 144 -25.63 5.57 4.80
CA PHE A 144 -26.78 6.41 5.12
C PHE A 144 -26.49 7.19 6.40
N PHE A 145 -27.35 8.15 6.67
CA PHE A 145 -27.27 9.03 7.82
C PHE A 145 -28.60 9.11 8.54
N TYR A 146 -28.56 9.05 9.87
CA TYR A 146 -29.74 9.23 10.71
C TYR A 146 -30.22 10.68 10.70
N PRO A 147 -31.54 10.91 10.79
CA PRO A 147 -32.08 12.26 10.87
C PRO A 147 -31.77 12.89 12.23
N ASN A 148 -31.72 14.22 12.27
CA ASN A 148 -31.69 14.98 13.53
C ASN A 148 -32.77 16.07 13.52
N PRO A 149 -33.90 15.88 14.24
CA PRO A 149 -34.95 16.88 14.32
C PRO A 149 -34.52 18.21 14.95
N ALA A 150 -33.52 18.18 15.84
CA ALA A 150 -32.98 19.35 16.54
C ALA A 150 -31.65 19.82 15.93
N GLN A 151 -31.44 19.55 14.65
CA GLN A 151 -30.23 19.97 13.94
C GLN A 151 -30.11 21.49 13.90
N GLU A 152 -28.90 21.96 14.12
CA GLU A 152 -28.44 23.23 13.62
C GLU A 152 -28.06 23.04 12.15
N VAL A 153 -28.39 24.03 11.31
CA VAL A 153 -28.18 23.96 9.87
C VAL A 153 -27.51 25.22 9.37
N HIS A 154 -26.57 25.04 8.45
CA HIS A 154 -25.93 26.13 7.72
C HIS A 154 -26.08 25.87 6.23
N LEU A 155 -26.62 26.86 5.51
CA LEU A 155 -26.87 26.78 4.08
C LEU A 155 -25.91 27.71 3.35
N ILE A 156 -24.86 27.15 2.75
CA ILE A 156 -23.82 27.89 2.04
C ILE A 156 -24.21 27.95 0.56
N LYS A 157 -24.54 29.14 0.07
CA LYS A 157 -24.97 29.40 -1.31
C LYS A 157 -24.01 30.32 -2.04
N THR A 158 -22.86 29.78 -2.44
CA THR A 158 -21.88 30.54 -3.20
C THR A 158 -22.27 30.73 -4.66
N GLY A 159 -23.21 29.91 -5.16
CA GLY A 159 -23.62 29.87 -6.57
C GLY A 159 -22.76 28.95 -7.44
N TYR A 160 -21.62 28.49 -6.93
CA TYR A 160 -20.76 27.53 -7.62
C TYR A 160 -21.02 26.11 -7.09
N VAL A 161 -21.51 25.25 -7.97
CA VAL A 161 -21.69 23.82 -7.76
C VAL A 161 -20.50 23.10 -8.40
N LEU A 162 -20.00 22.05 -7.76
CA LEU A 162 -18.88 21.29 -8.32
C LEU A 162 -19.30 20.56 -9.59
N ASP A 163 -18.52 20.72 -10.65
CA ASP A 163 -18.76 20.08 -11.93
C ASP A 163 -18.39 18.60 -11.90
N THR A 164 -19.40 17.72 -12.04
CA THR A 164 -19.21 16.27 -11.97
C THR A 164 -18.29 15.74 -13.07
N GLU A 165 -18.38 16.26 -14.30
CA GLU A 165 -17.57 15.79 -15.42
C GLU A 165 -16.10 16.17 -15.24
N ILE A 166 -15.83 17.41 -14.82
CA ILE A 166 -14.47 17.87 -14.52
C ILE A 166 -13.87 17.05 -13.38
N LEU A 167 -14.63 16.82 -12.30
CA LEU A 167 -14.17 15.99 -11.19
C LEU A 167 -13.87 14.56 -11.64
N ILE A 168 -14.73 13.93 -12.44
CA ILE A 168 -14.50 12.57 -12.96
C ILE A 168 -13.27 12.52 -13.87
N LYS A 169 -13.09 13.52 -14.74
CA LYS A 169 -11.90 13.63 -15.61
C LYS A 169 -10.62 13.70 -14.78
N ASN A 170 -10.59 14.59 -13.79
CA ASN A 170 -9.42 14.77 -12.92
C ASN A 170 -9.17 13.54 -12.04
N PHE A 171 -10.24 12.87 -11.59
CA PHE A 171 -10.13 11.61 -10.87
C PHE A 171 -9.48 10.51 -11.72
N LYS A 172 -9.85 10.38 -13.00
CA LYS A 172 -9.23 9.38 -13.90
C LYS A 172 -7.72 9.64 -14.06
N ILE A 173 -7.33 10.90 -14.27
CA ILE A 173 -5.91 11.30 -14.36
C ILE A 173 -5.17 10.97 -13.05
N TYR A 174 -5.78 11.29 -11.90
CA TYR A 174 -5.22 10.98 -10.59
C TYR A 174 -4.99 9.46 -10.41
N MET A 175 -5.95 8.63 -10.81
CA MET A 175 -5.84 7.18 -10.71
C MET A 175 -4.78 6.60 -11.65
N GLU A 176 -4.66 7.12 -12.86
CA GLU A 176 -3.61 6.72 -13.83
C GLU A 176 -2.21 7.03 -13.29
N ASN A 177 -2.02 8.22 -12.72
CA ASN A 177 -0.74 8.62 -12.13
C ASN A 177 -0.35 7.73 -10.94
N ASN A 178 -1.29 7.40 -10.06
CA ASN A 178 -1.02 6.51 -8.93
C ASN A 178 -0.61 5.11 -9.39
N GLN A 179 -1.28 4.56 -10.40
CA GLN A 179 -0.90 3.25 -10.95
C GLN A 179 0.49 3.27 -11.60
N GLN A 180 0.89 4.38 -12.21
CA GLN A 180 2.24 4.52 -12.76
C GLN A 180 3.30 4.58 -11.65
N GLU A 181 3.04 5.31 -10.57
CA GLU A 181 3.95 5.38 -9.42
C GLU A 181 4.06 4.03 -8.70
N GLU A 182 2.95 3.32 -8.49
CA GLU A 182 2.96 1.96 -7.91
C GLU A 182 3.83 1.00 -8.75
N LYS A 183 3.68 1.02 -10.08
CA LYS A 183 4.51 0.22 -10.99
C LYS A 183 5.98 0.61 -10.92
N LYS A 184 6.30 1.90 -10.86
CA LYS A 184 7.70 2.37 -10.70
C LYS A 184 8.29 1.87 -9.39
N ASP A 185 7.52 1.90 -8.31
CA ASP A 185 7.99 1.43 -7.01
C ASP A 185 8.14 -0.08 -6.95
N GLU A 186 7.28 -0.85 -7.62
CA GLU A 186 7.48 -2.30 -7.80
C GLU A 186 8.76 -2.61 -8.57
N VAL A 187 9.03 -1.88 -9.67
CA VAL A 187 10.27 -2.02 -10.44
C VAL A 187 11.49 -1.66 -9.59
N ARG A 188 11.43 -0.56 -8.81
CA ARG A 188 12.51 -0.16 -7.89
C ARG A 188 12.78 -1.24 -6.82
N LYS A 189 11.72 -1.80 -6.22
CA LYS A 189 11.84 -2.88 -5.22
C LYS A 189 12.42 -4.16 -5.85
N ALA A 190 12.00 -4.50 -7.06
CA ALA A 190 12.53 -5.66 -7.79
C ALA A 190 14.02 -5.48 -8.14
N ALA A 191 14.41 -4.28 -8.61
CA ALA A 191 15.81 -3.96 -8.89
C ALA A 191 16.68 -4.02 -7.63
N ALA A 192 16.23 -3.42 -6.52
CA ALA A 192 16.92 -3.49 -5.23
C ALA A 192 17.03 -4.92 -4.68
N HIS A 193 16.01 -5.76 -4.90
CA HIS A 193 16.06 -7.18 -4.53
C HIS A 193 17.07 -7.96 -5.39
N TYR A 194 17.11 -7.69 -6.70
CA TYR A 194 18.07 -8.30 -7.62
C TYR A 194 19.52 -7.92 -7.29
N GLU A 195 19.78 -6.64 -6.98
CA GLU A 195 21.11 -6.17 -6.56
C GLU A 195 21.54 -6.82 -5.23
N ASN A 196 20.65 -6.90 -4.24
CA ASN A 196 20.92 -7.58 -2.97
C ASN A 196 21.15 -9.09 -3.13
N LYS A 197 20.53 -9.73 -4.12
CA LYS A 197 20.79 -11.14 -4.47
C LYS A 197 22.16 -11.29 -5.12
N LYS A 198 22.54 -10.38 -6.03
CA LYS A 198 23.87 -10.34 -6.66
C LYS A 198 24.99 -10.17 -5.63
N THR A 199 24.82 -9.29 -4.65
CA THR A 199 25.83 -9.08 -3.59
C THR A 199 25.94 -10.29 -2.64
N LYS A 200 24.81 -10.94 -2.30
CA LYS A 200 24.82 -12.19 -1.53
C LYS A 200 25.40 -13.39 -2.28
N ASP A 201 25.20 -13.48 -3.59
CA ASP A 201 25.80 -14.53 -4.42
C ASP A 201 27.28 -14.24 -4.72
N SER A 202 27.71 -12.97 -4.77
CA SER A 202 29.14 -12.61 -4.84
C SER A 202 29.90 -12.86 -3.53
N ASP A 203 29.23 -12.79 -2.37
CA ASP A 203 29.79 -13.18 -1.07
C ASP A 203 29.86 -14.71 -0.87
N LYS A 204 29.34 -15.49 -1.83
CA LYS A 204 29.45 -16.95 -1.89
C LYS A 204 30.47 -17.46 -2.93
N LEU A 205 31.32 -16.59 -3.50
CA LEU A 205 32.56 -17.08 -4.10
C LEU A 205 33.47 -17.64 -2.99
N CYS A 206 33.80 -18.93 -3.09
CA CYS A 206 34.55 -19.69 -2.11
C CYS A 206 35.84 -18.98 -1.66
N LYS A 207 35.90 -18.51 -0.41
CA LYS A 207 37.12 -17.92 0.21
C LYS A 207 38.31 -18.89 0.29
N ASN A 208 38.15 -20.11 -0.20
CA ASN A 208 39.10 -21.20 -0.17
C ASN A 208 39.43 -21.72 -1.59
N GLU A 209 39.09 -20.99 -2.66
CA GLU A 209 39.52 -21.36 -4.01
C GLU A 209 40.95 -20.88 -4.29
N VAL A 210 41.78 -21.77 -4.84
CA VAL A 210 43.14 -21.48 -5.29
C VAL A 210 43.29 -21.81 -6.78
N PRO A 211 44.06 -21.04 -7.56
CA PRO A 211 44.32 -21.36 -8.96
C PRO A 211 45.02 -22.70 -9.13
N VAL A 212 44.79 -23.39 -10.25
CA VAL A 212 45.47 -24.65 -10.61
C VAL A 212 47.00 -24.53 -10.66
N GLU A 213 47.53 -23.31 -10.85
CA GLU A 213 48.98 -23.05 -10.89
C GLU A 213 49.59 -22.73 -9.53
N THR A 214 48.80 -22.85 -8.46
CA THR A 214 49.30 -22.74 -7.10
C THR A 214 50.38 -23.79 -6.87
N MET A 215 51.59 -23.33 -6.53
CA MET A 215 52.72 -24.20 -6.26
C MET A 215 52.56 -24.87 -4.90
N VAL A 216 52.73 -26.19 -4.88
CA VAL A 216 52.61 -27.03 -3.69
C VAL A 216 53.91 -27.78 -3.47
N GLU A 217 54.46 -27.69 -2.26
CA GLU A 217 55.65 -28.44 -1.85
C GLU A 217 55.24 -29.83 -1.34
N LEU A 218 55.82 -30.87 -1.93
CA LEU A 218 55.62 -32.26 -1.58
C LEU A 218 56.49 -32.68 -0.40
N LYS A 219 56.15 -33.83 0.21
CA LYS A 219 56.93 -34.39 1.33
C LYS A 219 58.40 -34.64 1.02
N ASN A 220 58.75 -34.89 -0.24
CA ASN A 220 60.12 -35.10 -0.71
C ASN A 220 60.89 -33.78 -0.98
N GLY A 221 60.28 -32.61 -0.72
CA GLY A 221 60.84 -31.29 -0.98
C GLY A 221 60.66 -30.79 -2.42
N GLU A 222 60.00 -31.58 -3.28
CA GLU A 222 59.73 -31.18 -4.66
C GLU A 222 58.55 -30.20 -4.73
N VAL A 223 58.66 -29.14 -5.54
CA VAL A 223 57.60 -28.13 -5.71
C VAL A 223 56.99 -28.27 -7.10
N ARG A 224 55.67 -28.47 -7.17
CA ARG A 224 54.92 -28.60 -8.43
C ARG A 224 53.62 -27.81 -8.38
N PRO A 225 53.09 -27.35 -9.53
CA PRO A 225 51.77 -26.73 -9.57
C PRO A 225 50.68 -27.76 -9.24
N LEU A 226 49.59 -27.32 -8.63
CA LEU A 226 48.47 -28.18 -8.24
C LEU A 226 47.88 -28.92 -9.45
N SER A 227 47.89 -28.31 -10.64
CA SER A 227 47.51 -28.91 -11.93
C SER A 227 48.21 -30.23 -12.24
N SER A 228 49.45 -30.43 -11.76
CA SER A 228 50.21 -31.66 -11.98
C SER A 228 49.60 -32.90 -11.31
N PHE A 229 48.68 -32.73 -10.37
CA PHE A 229 48.00 -33.81 -9.65
C PHE A 229 46.61 -34.14 -10.21
N SER A 230 46.26 -33.64 -11.39
CA SER A 230 44.96 -33.87 -12.02
C SER A 230 44.65 -35.35 -12.29
N TYR A 231 45.68 -36.20 -12.29
CA TYR A 231 45.57 -37.66 -12.48
C TYR A 231 44.98 -38.42 -11.28
N LEU A 232 44.93 -37.80 -10.09
CA LEU A 232 44.42 -38.45 -8.88
C LEU A 232 42.93 -38.81 -9.01
N GLN A 233 42.59 -40.06 -8.68
CA GLN A 233 41.22 -40.54 -8.59
C GLN A 233 40.63 -40.25 -7.21
N VAL A 234 39.30 -40.36 -7.07
CA VAL A 234 38.64 -40.23 -5.77
C VAL A 234 39.12 -41.35 -4.85
N GLY A 235 39.67 -40.98 -3.69
CA GLY A 235 40.29 -41.91 -2.74
C GLY A 235 41.82 -41.86 -2.75
N ASP A 236 42.44 -41.37 -3.83
CA ASP A 236 43.88 -41.14 -3.86
C ASP A 236 44.26 -39.88 -3.08
N SER A 237 45.44 -39.89 -2.46
CA SER A 237 46.00 -38.70 -1.84
C SER A 237 47.51 -38.63 -1.96
N VAL A 238 48.02 -37.40 -2.04
CA VAL A 238 49.46 -37.11 -2.07
C VAL A 238 49.79 -36.17 -0.91
N PRO A 239 50.74 -36.55 -0.01
CA PRO A 239 51.13 -35.69 1.09
C PRO A 239 51.94 -34.48 0.61
N CYS A 240 51.60 -33.31 1.14
CA CYS A 240 52.19 -32.02 0.83
C CYS A 240 52.29 -31.14 2.09
N ARG A 241 53.00 -30.02 1.98
CA ARG A 241 53.02 -29.00 3.03
C ARG A 241 51.73 -28.16 2.99
N CYS A 242 51.32 -27.70 4.17
CA CYS A 242 50.17 -26.84 4.34
C CYS A 242 50.33 -25.51 3.60
N LEU A 243 49.29 -25.09 2.87
CA LEU A 243 49.24 -23.82 2.14
C LEU A 243 48.82 -22.62 3.02
N ASN A 244 48.56 -22.84 4.31
CA ASN A 244 48.25 -21.76 5.24
C ASN A 244 49.56 -21.04 5.64
N PRO A 245 49.75 -19.76 5.30
CA PRO A 245 50.98 -19.03 5.62
C PRO A 245 51.21 -18.87 7.13
N ASN A 246 50.17 -19.05 7.95
CA ASN A 246 50.26 -18.96 9.41
C ASN A 246 50.50 -20.32 10.08
N HIS A 247 50.72 -21.40 9.31
CA HIS A 247 50.99 -22.73 9.83
C HIS A 247 52.44 -23.14 9.55
N GLU A 248 53.25 -23.19 10.61
CA GLU A 248 54.64 -23.64 10.53
C GLU A 248 54.70 -25.18 10.39
N ASP A 249 54.50 -25.67 9.17
CA ASP A 249 54.33 -27.08 8.86
C ASP A 249 55.67 -27.84 8.81
N LYS A 250 56.31 -28.04 9.97
CA LYS A 250 57.64 -28.70 10.08
C LYS A 250 57.65 -30.12 9.52
N HIS A 251 56.52 -30.81 9.58
CA HIS A 251 56.30 -32.13 8.97
C HIS A 251 55.05 -32.08 8.09
N PRO A 252 55.12 -32.49 6.81
CA PRO A 252 53.99 -32.42 5.87
C PRO A 252 52.70 -32.98 6.47
N SER A 253 51.75 -32.09 6.76
CA SER A 253 50.47 -32.41 7.40
C SER A 253 49.26 -32.15 6.50
N ALA A 254 49.50 -31.81 5.23
CA ALA A 254 48.45 -31.59 4.24
C ALA A 254 48.44 -32.67 3.16
N PHE A 255 47.28 -32.83 2.53
CA PHE A 255 47.05 -33.84 1.50
C PHE A 255 46.31 -33.24 0.33
N ILE A 256 46.86 -33.44 -0.86
CA ILE A 256 46.19 -33.19 -2.14
C ILE A 256 45.33 -34.42 -2.43
N SER A 257 44.05 -34.22 -2.73
CA SER A 257 43.08 -35.28 -3.03
C SER A 257 42.02 -34.76 -4.00
N ARG A 258 41.24 -35.64 -4.62
CA ARG A 258 40.09 -35.25 -5.46
C ARG A 258 38.82 -35.19 -4.61
N SER A 259 38.03 -34.12 -4.74
CA SER A 259 36.74 -34.00 -4.03
C SER A 259 35.72 -35.02 -4.55
N SER A 260 35.03 -35.70 -3.63
CA SER A 260 33.92 -36.62 -3.94
C SER A 260 32.59 -35.92 -4.24
N HIS A 261 32.47 -34.63 -3.94
CA HIS A 261 31.26 -33.84 -4.18
C HIS A 261 31.39 -33.02 -5.48
N GLU A 262 30.56 -33.40 -6.47
CA GLU A 262 30.02 -32.75 -7.69
C GLU A 262 30.81 -31.70 -8.51
N ILE A 263 32.01 -31.25 -8.14
CA ILE A 263 32.83 -30.32 -8.96
C ILE A 263 34.15 -30.96 -9.41
N GLY A 264 34.49 -32.17 -8.93
CA GLY A 264 35.65 -32.94 -9.41
C GLY A 264 37.03 -32.29 -9.21
N GLY A 265 37.10 -31.15 -8.49
CA GLY A 265 38.32 -30.37 -8.31
C GLY A 265 39.33 -31.03 -7.39
N LEU A 266 40.57 -30.57 -7.47
CA LEU A 266 41.59 -30.89 -6.48
C LEU A 266 41.31 -30.14 -5.19
N LYS A 267 41.46 -30.84 -4.07
CA LYS A 267 41.32 -30.32 -2.71
C LYS A 267 42.65 -30.50 -1.99
N VAL A 268 43.14 -29.46 -1.34
CA VAL A 268 44.25 -29.54 -0.39
C VAL A 268 43.68 -29.36 1.01
N GLN A 269 43.88 -30.35 1.88
CA GLN A 269 43.39 -30.32 3.26
C GLN A 269 44.52 -30.62 4.23
N CYS A 270 44.74 -29.73 5.20
CA CYS A 270 45.69 -29.90 6.29
C CYS A 270 45.01 -30.55 7.49
N SER A 271 45.52 -31.69 7.94
CA SER A 271 45.05 -32.34 9.17
C SER A 271 45.57 -31.65 10.44
N GLY A 272 46.69 -30.91 10.35
CA GLY A 272 47.27 -30.19 11.48
C GLY A 272 46.49 -28.94 11.90
N CYS A 273 46.14 -28.07 10.94
CA CYS A 273 45.44 -26.80 11.21
C CYS A 273 44.00 -26.72 10.67
N GLY A 274 43.51 -27.77 9.99
CA GLY A 274 42.18 -27.81 9.41
C GLY A 274 41.99 -26.96 8.15
N TYR A 275 43.04 -26.23 7.70
CA TYR A 275 42.98 -25.40 6.50
C TYR A 275 42.65 -26.23 5.27
N THR A 276 41.65 -25.81 4.51
CA THR A 276 41.15 -26.52 3.33
C THR A 276 40.97 -25.56 2.18
N VAL A 277 41.56 -25.87 1.02
CA VAL A 277 41.39 -25.14 -0.23
C VAL A 277 41.01 -26.06 -1.38
N TYR A 278 40.39 -25.49 -2.40
CA TYR A 278 39.87 -26.19 -3.58
C TYR A 278 40.39 -25.51 -4.84
N SER A 279 40.65 -26.29 -5.87
CA SER A 279 40.87 -25.79 -7.21
C SER A 279 39.73 -26.26 -8.10
N PRO A 280 38.95 -25.36 -8.69
CA PRO A 280 37.87 -25.75 -9.60
C PRO A 280 38.44 -26.48 -10.82
N VAL A 281 37.71 -27.48 -11.32
CA VAL A 281 37.99 -28.07 -12.64
C VAL A 281 37.54 -27.06 -13.68
N LYS A 282 38.43 -26.70 -14.60
CA LYS A 282 38.00 -26.09 -15.86
C LYS A 282 37.80 -27.19 -16.89
#